data_AF-A0A7Y2IFQ3-F1
#
_entry.id   AF-A0A7Y2IFQ3-F1
#
_cell.length_a   1.000
_cell.length_b   1.000
_cell.length_c   1.000
_cell.angle_alpha   90.00
_cell.angle_beta   90.00
_cell.angle_gamma   90.00
#
_symmetry.space_group_name_H-M   'P 1'
#
loop_
_entity.id
_entity.type
_entity.pdbx_description
1 polymer ?
#
loop_
_entity_poly.entity_id
_entity_poly.type
_entity_poly.pdbx_seq_one_letter_code
_entity_poly.pdbx_strand_id
1 'polypeptide(L)'
;MESTHRGAWAVVQLDESGSSTVIDSQGDPDQPIFARSAMKGLQALPLLETGAAEAFGLSDAEIALACASHSAEPQHVRLVQQMLARGNLAEEHLGCGPTTAWDSGPAGPRRRVFHCCSGKHASMLLAAQHLGDAPANYLHTESCEQQAVFGAVADMTGAELFGAIDGCSAPTFLMPLSGLATGIARLCTPASLSPERAAACERITNAAVTNPEMIGGSRGRSDTDLMKATSGRIFAKLGAEGVFVVGEHRTGKALAINIDDGSPRGFHALCLEILHRHQMLSAAELVPLASWADRTIRNAEGTVTGRIV
;
A
#
# COMPACT_ATOMS: atom_id res chain seq x y z
N MET A 1 15.85 8.22 28.98
CA MET A 1 15.25 8.20 27.63
C MET A 1 16.39 7.97 26.64
N GLU A 2 16.39 6.85 25.91
CA GLU A 2 17.50 6.45 25.00
C GLU A 2 17.28 6.93 23.56
N SER A 3 16.04 6.89 23.06
CA SER A 3 15.68 7.34 21.72
C SER A 3 14.29 7.95 21.73
N THR A 4 14.04 8.88 20.81
CA THR A 4 12.75 9.54 20.61
C THR A 4 12.41 9.53 19.13
N HIS A 5 11.23 9.03 18.78
CA HIS A 5 10.69 9.02 17.43
C HIS A 5 9.61 10.09 17.31
N ARG A 6 9.60 10.84 16.21
CA ARG A 6 8.60 11.88 15.90
C ARG A 6 7.82 11.47 14.65
N GLY A 7 6.63 12.02 14.48
CA GLY A 7 5.79 11.71 13.34
C GLY A 7 4.42 12.36 13.47
N ALA A 8 3.56 12.02 12.52
CA ALA A 8 2.18 12.47 12.48
C ALA A 8 1.24 11.31 12.10
N TRP A 9 -0.01 11.40 12.54
CA TRP A 9 -1.07 10.52 12.08
C TRP A 9 -2.41 11.27 12.02
N ALA A 10 -3.27 10.82 11.12
CA ALA A 10 -4.62 11.32 10.94
C ALA A 10 -5.59 10.13 10.81
N VAL A 11 -6.66 10.16 11.60
CA VAL A 11 -7.82 9.30 11.39
C VAL A 11 -8.91 10.16 10.79
N VAL A 12 -9.41 9.74 9.64
CA VAL A 12 -10.52 10.40 8.95
C VAL A 12 -11.76 9.51 8.96
N GLN A 13 -12.92 10.13 8.76
CA GLN A 13 -14.18 9.45 8.52
C GLN A 13 -14.89 10.09 7.33
N LEU A 14 -15.47 9.26 6.46
CA LEU A 14 -16.38 9.71 5.42
C LEU A 14 -17.80 9.85 5.97
N ASP A 15 -18.49 10.90 5.52
CA ASP A 15 -19.95 10.98 5.64
C ASP A 15 -20.65 10.28 4.46
N GLU A 16 -21.99 10.28 4.47
CA GLU A 16 -22.80 9.66 3.43
C GLU A 16 -22.60 10.29 2.03
N SER A 17 -22.14 11.54 1.97
CA SER A 17 -21.83 12.23 0.72
C SER A 17 -20.44 11.91 0.17
N GLY A 18 -19.60 11.22 0.95
CA GLY A 18 -18.18 10.99 0.62
C GLY A 18 -17.25 12.14 1.00
N SER A 19 -17.75 13.12 1.77
CA SER A 19 -16.92 14.17 2.35
C SER A 19 -16.13 13.60 3.52
N SER A 20 -14.87 13.98 3.63
CA SER A 20 -13.94 13.45 4.63
C SER A 20 -13.71 14.47 5.74
N THR A 21 -13.77 14.01 6.99
CA THR A 21 -13.43 14.82 8.17
C THR A 21 -12.34 14.13 8.97
N VAL A 22 -11.31 14.88 9.41
CA VAL A 22 -10.33 14.40 10.39
C VAL A 22 -11.02 14.31 11.75
N ILE A 23 -11.18 13.11 12.28
CA ILE A 23 -11.85 12.86 13.56
C ILE A 23 -10.87 12.77 14.73
N ASP A 24 -9.58 12.52 14.45
CA ASP A 24 -8.51 12.50 15.43
C ASP A 24 -7.15 12.63 14.72
N SER A 25 -6.18 13.29 15.35
CA SER A 25 -4.83 13.43 14.79
C SER A 25 -3.80 13.78 15.86
N GLN A 26 -2.53 13.52 15.56
CA GLN A 26 -1.39 14.03 16.31
C GLN A 26 -0.27 14.41 15.35
N GLY A 27 0.47 15.47 15.69
CA GLY A 27 1.41 16.10 14.75
C GLY A 27 0.67 17.06 13.83
N ASP A 28 1.25 17.34 12.67
CA ASP A 28 0.61 18.14 11.62
C ASP A 28 0.05 17.19 10.54
N PRO A 29 -1.28 16.97 10.49
CA PRO A 29 -1.90 16.07 9.52
C PRO A 29 -1.86 16.65 8.09
N ASP A 30 -1.61 17.94 7.92
CA ASP A 30 -1.53 18.59 6.61
C ASP A 30 -0.10 18.73 6.12
N GLN A 31 0.89 18.34 6.94
CA GLN A 31 2.29 18.26 6.52
C GLN A 31 2.41 17.33 5.31
N PRO A 32 2.96 17.83 4.18
CA PRO A 32 3.14 17.00 3.01
C PRO A 32 4.16 15.90 3.24
N ILE A 33 3.78 14.67 2.92
CA ILE A 33 4.64 13.48 2.97
C ILE A 33 4.62 12.79 1.62
N PHE A 34 5.69 12.03 1.33
CA PHE A 34 5.63 11.10 0.21
C PHE A 34 4.86 9.85 0.66
N ALA A 35 3.74 9.56 0.02
CA ALA A 35 2.94 8.38 0.36
C ALA A 35 3.66 7.05 0.03
N ARG A 36 4.71 7.10 -0.80
CA ARG A 36 5.57 5.96 -1.18
C ARG A 36 4.71 4.75 -1.59
N SER A 37 5.04 3.56 -1.09
CA SER A 37 4.29 2.33 -1.40
C SER A 37 2.92 2.22 -0.74
N ALA A 38 2.54 3.13 0.17
CA ALA A 38 1.25 3.06 0.85
C ALA A 38 0.08 3.42 -0.09
N MET A 39 0.31 4.25 -1.11
CA MET A 39 -0.72 4.67 -2.07
C MET A 39 -0.96 3.67 -3.22
N LYS A 40 -0.32 2.49 -3.22
CA LYS A 40 -0.39 1.55 -4.36
C LYS A 40 -1.81 1.06 -4.68
N GLY A 41 -2.71 1.01 -3.69
CA GLY A 41 -4.13 0.75 -3.93
C GLY A 41 -4.78 1.80 -4.83
N LEU A 42 -4.41 3.07 -4.65
CA LEU A 42 -4.87 4.17 -5.51
C LEU A 42 -4.19 4.11 -6.89
N GLN A 43 -2.90 3.78 -6.94
CA GLN A 43 -2.16 3.64 -8.20
C GLN A 43 -2.67 2.48 -9.07
N ALA A 44 -3.39 1.51 -8.49
CA ALA A 44 -3.96 0.40 -9.23
C ALA A 44 -5.29 0.75 -9.92
N LEU A 45 -5.91 1.90 -9.63
CA LEU A 45 -7.19 2.30 -10.23
C LEU A 45 -7.17 2.30 -11.77
N PRO A 46 -6.16 2.90 -12.45
CA PRO A 46 -6.11 2.89 -13.91
C PRO A 46 -6.09 1.49 -14.53
N LEU A 47 -5.49 0.50 -13.87
CA LEU A 47 -5.48 -0.89 -14.35
C LEU A 47 -6.90 -1.43 -14.57
N LEU A 48 -7.84 -1.01 -13.71
CA LEU A 48 -9.25 -1.43 -13.76
C LEU A 48 -10.08 -0.45 -14.59
N GLU A 49 -9.94 0.85 -14.35
CA GLU A 49 -10.76 1.88 -15.00
C GLU A 49 -10.55 1.94 -16.51
N THR A 50 -9.36 1.59 -16.99
CA THR A 50 -9.05 1.54 -18.43
C THR A 50 -9.53 0.25 -19.11
N GLY A 51 -9.91 -0.78 -18.35
CA GLY A 51 -10.21 -2.12 -18.87
C GLY A 51 -8.99 -3.01 -19.14
N ALA A 52 -7.78 -2.56 -18.77
CA ALA A 52 -6.55 -3.33 -18.97
C ALA A 52 -6.58 -4.67 -18.21
N ALA A 53 -7.09 -4.68 -16.98
CA ALA A 53 -7.23 -5.91 -16.19
C ALA A 53 -8.08 -6.97 -16.92
N GLU A 54 -9.21 -6.58 -17.50
CA GLU A 54 -10.09 -7.45 -18.27
C GLU A 54 -9.43 -7.89 -19.57
N ALA A 55 -8.82 -6.96 -20.31
CA ALA A 55 -8.16 -7.23 -21.59
C ALA A 55 -7.03 -8.27 -21.45
N PHE A 56 -6.29 -8.23 -20.34
CA PHE A 56 -5.25 -9.21 -20.00
C PHE A 56 -5.74 -10.33 -19.07
N GLY A 57 -7.04 -10.44 -18.81
CA GLY A 57 -7.63 -11.52 -18.01
C GLY A 57 -7.05 -11.66 -16.59
N LEU A 58 -6.71 -10.54 -15.93
CA LEU A 58 -6.09 -10.52 -14.61
C LEU A 58 -7.01 -11.10 -13.54
N SER A 59 -6.45 -12.02 -12.76
CA SER A 59 -7.07 -12.61 -11.57
C SER A 59 -7.00 -11.68 -10.37
N ASP A 60 -7.80 -11.95 -9.34
CA ASP A 60 -7.77 -11.18 -8.10
C ASP A 60 -6.40 -11.24 -7.41
N ALA A 61 -5.68 -12.37 -7.49
CA ALA A 61 -4.32 -12.47 -6.96
C ALA A 61 -3.34 -11.54 -7.69
N GLU A 62 -3.50 -11.36 -9.00
CA GLU A 62 -2.66 -10.43 -9.81
C GLU A 62 -3.03 -8.97 -9.56
N ILE A 63 -4.32 -8.67 -9.33
CA ILE A 63 -4.79 -7.34 -8.93
C ILE A 63 -4.27 -6.99 -7.53
N ALA A 64 -4.28 -7.94 -6.59
CA ALA A 64 -3.64 -7.77 -5.29
C ALA A 64 -2.14 -7.50 -5.45
N LEU A 65 -1.47 -8.22 -6.36
CA LEU A 65 -0.04 -8.05 -6.61
C LEU A 65 0.31 -6.69 -7.24
N ALA A 66 -0.61 -6.08 -8.01
CA ALA A 66 -0.48 -4.71 -8.50
C ALA A 66 -0.38 -3.69 -7.34
N CYS A 67 -1.01 -4.00 -6.21
CA CYS A 67 -0.98 -3.17 -5.00
C CYS A 67 0.22 -3.47 -4.09
N ALA A 68 1.05 -4.45 -4.41
CA ALA A 68 1.94 -5.09 -3.44
C ALA A 68 3.28 -4.38 -3.18
N SER A 69 3.83 -4.65 -2.00
CA SER A 69 5.26 -4.54 -1.67
C SER A 69 5.76 -5.92 -1.22
N HIS A 70 5.72 -6.89 -2.13
CA HIS A 70 5.84 -8.32 -1.80
C HIS A 70 7.27 -8.74 -1.40
N SER A 71 7.39 -9.79 -0.59
CA SER A 71 8.66 -10.39 -0.13
C SER A 71 9.41 -11.24 -1.18
N ALA A 72 8.99 -11.19 -2.45
CA ALA A 72 9.53 -12.03 -3.53
C ALA A 72 9.47 -13.56 -3.28
N GLU A 73 8.53 -14.02 -2.46
CA GLU A 73 8.22 -15.46 -2.32
C GLU A 73 7.87 -16.10 -3.68
N PRO A 74 8.04 -17.43 -3.83
CA PRO A 74 7.82 -18.11 -5.11
C PRO A 74 6.46 -17.83 -5.77
N GLN A 75 5.41 -17.65 -4.97
CA GLN A 75 4.07 -17.29 -5.48
C GLN A 75 4.02 -15.91 -6.14
N HIS A 76 4.68 -14.91 -5.56
CA HIS A 76 4.77 -13.58 -6.16
C HIS A 76 5.51 -13.63 -7.50
N VAL A 77 6.69 -14.25 -7.50
CA VAL A 77 7.54 -14.31 -8.70
C VAL A 77 6.80 -14.99 -9.85
N ARG A 78 6.10 -16.10 -9.58
CA ARG A 78 5.27 -16.78 -10.59
C ARG A 78 4.20 -15.86 -11.17
N LEU A 79 3.45 -15.14 -10.33
CA LEU A 79 2.39 -14.24 -10.80
C LEU A 79 2.94 -13.05 -11.59
N VAL A 80 4.04 -12.42 -11.16
CA VAL A 80 4.69 -11.35 -11.95
C VAL A 80 5.09 -11.86 -13.33
N GLN A 81 5.69 -13.06 -13.40
CA GLN A 81 6.07 -13.66 -14.67
C GLN A 81 4.86 -13.98 -15.56
N GLN A 82 3.74 -14.41 -14.96
CA GLN A 82 2.48 -14.63 -15.70
C GLN A 82 1.92 -13.32 -16.25
N MET A 83 1.87 -12.26 -15.44
CA MET A 83 1.43 -10.93 -15.87
C MET A 83 2.28 -10.43 -17.06
N LEU A 84 3.61 -10.53 -16.95
CA LEU A 84 4.52 -10.16 -18.03
C LEU A 84 4.27 -10.99 -19.31
N ALA A 85 4.10 -12.30 -19.17
CA ALA A 85 3.84 -13.19 -20.30
C ALA A 85 2.54 -12.82 -21.06
N ARG A 86 1.49 -12.36 -20.37
CA ARG A 86 0.25 -11.90 -21.01
C ARG A 86 0.42 -10.64 -21.85
N GLY A 87 1.37 -9.78 -21.48
CA GLY A 87 1.77 -8.61 -22.27
C GLY A 87 2.78 -8.93 -23.38
N ASN A 88 3.24 -10.18 -23.52
CA ASN A 88 4.44 -10.53 -24.31
C ASN A 88 5.68 -9.72 -23.88
N LEU A 89 5.81 -9.48 -22.57
CA LEU A 89 6.89 -8.72 -21.96
C LEU A 89 7.89 -9.67 -21.30
N ALA A 90 9.16 -9.27 -21.37
CA ALA A 90 10.25 -9.91 -20.65
C ALA A 90 10.59 -9.16 -19.35
N GLU A 91 11.33 -9.80 -18.45
CA GLU A 91 11.72 -9.24 -17.15
C GLU A 91 12.47 -7.90 -17.28
N GLU A 92 13.20 -7.70 -18.37
CA GLU A 92 13.99 -6.51 -18.66
C GLU A 92 13.14 -5.24 -18.85
N HIS A 93 11.84 -5.40 -19.14
CA HIS A 93 10.90 -4.28 -19.25
C HIS A 93 10.52 -3.70 -17.88
N LEU A 94 10.73 -4.46 -16.79
CA LEU A 94 10.48 -3.94 -15.44
C LEU A 94 11.48 -2.83 -15.12
N GLY A 95 10.99 -1.61 -15.03
CA GLY A 95 11.79 -0.44 -14.64
C GLY A 95 12.26 -0.47 -13.18
N CYS A 96 11.67 -1.32 -12.32
CA CYS A 96 12.21 -1.54 -10.98
C CYS A 96 13.54 -2.33 -11.07
N GLY A 97 14.62 -1.75 -10.54
CA GLY A 97 15.95 -2.34 -10.62
C GLY A 97 16.03 -3.75 -10.02
N PRO A 98 17.03 -4.57 -10.43
CA PRO A 98 17.17 -5.92 -9.90
C PRO A 98 17.57 -5.89 -8.43
N THR A 99 16.95 -6.75 -7.61
CA THR A 99 17.27 -6.92 -6.18
C THR A 99 17.25 -8.40 -5.78
N THR A 100 17.62 -8.70 -4.54
CA THR A 100 17.54 -10.04 -3.96
C THR A 100 16.15 -10.32 -3.41
N ALA A 101 15.71 -11.57 -3.44
CA ALA A 101 14.51 -11.97 -2.69
C ALA A 101 14.75 -11.79 -1.18
N TRP A 102 13.67 -11.52 -0.43
CA TRP A 102 13.75 -11.16 1.00
C TRP A 102 14.55 -12.18 1.82
N ASP A 103 14.27 -13.47 1.63
CA ASP A 103 14.90 -14.56 2.39
C ASP A 103 16.30 -14.95 1.88
N SER A 104 16.75 -14.42 0.74
CA SER A 104 18.05 -14.78 0.14
C SER A 104 19.22 -13.98 0.70
N GLY A 105 18.94 -12.93 1.49
CA GLY A 105 19.96 -12.02 1.98
C GLY A 105 20.69 -11.23 0.87
N PRO A 106 21.66 -10.37 1.23
CA PRO A 106 22.29 -9.42 0.30
C PRO A 106 23.19 -10.10 -0.75
N ALA A 107 23.66 -11.32 -0.49
CA ALA A 107 24.50 -12.10 -1.40
C ALA A 107 23.70 -12.99 -2.37
N GLY A 108 22.36 -12.96 -2.30
CA GLY A 108 21.49 -13.76 -3.15
C GLY A 108 21.51 -13.33 -4.63
N PRO A 109 20.91 -14.15 -5.52
CA PRO A 109 20.74 -13.78 -6.92
C PRO A 109 19.87 -12.53 -7.05
N ARG A 110 20.25 -11.64 -7.98
CA ARG A 110 19.54 -10.38 -8.22
C ARG A 110 18.69 -10.47 -9.48
N ARG A 111 17.40 -10.17 -9.35
CA ARG A 111 16.42 -10.17 -10.45
C ARG A 111 15.42 -9.04 -10.26
N ARG A 112 14.87 -8.50 -11.36
CA ARG A 112 13.86 -7.44 -11.33
C ARG A 112 12.53 -7.96 -10.81
N VAL A 113 12.19 -9.23 -11.10
CA VAL A 113 10.99 -9.89 -10.52
C VAL A 113 11.09 -10.12 -9.00
N PHE A 114 12.28 -9.95 -8.40
CA PHE A 114 12.45 -9.98 -6.95
C PHE A 114 12.23 -8.61 -6.29
N HIS A 115 12.09 -7.55 -7.09
CA HIS A 115 11.79 -6.23 -6.54
C HIS A 115 10.39 -6.25 -5.94
N CYS A 116 10.22 -5.75 -4.72
CA CYS A 116 8.94 -5.77 -4.01
C CYS A 116 7.81 -5.01 -4.74
N CYS A 117 8.18 -4.08 -5.62
CA CYS A 117 7.28 -3.35 -6.50
C CYS A 117 7.01 -4.04 -7.85
N SER A 118 7.62 -5.19 -8.15
CA SER A 118 7.58 -5.74 -9.51
C SER A 118 6.16 -6.09 -9.99
N GLY A 119 5.24 -6.45 -9.09
CA GLY A 119 3.80 -6.56 -9.38
C GLY A 119 3.16 -5.26 -9.88
N LYS A 120 3.37 -4.15 -9.15
CA LYS A 120 2.95 -2.80 -9.57
C LYS A 120 3.56 -2.42 -10.93
N HIS A 121 4.84 -2.74 -11.16
CA HIS A 121 5.48 -2.41 -12.43
C HIS A 121 4.89 -3.25 -13.58
N ALA A 122 4.59 -4.53 -13.35
CA ALA A 122 3.92 -5.37 -14.33
C ALA A 122 2.52 -4.84 -14.65
N SER A 123 1.74 -4.39 -13.64
CA SER A 123 0.43 -3.81 -13.90
C SER A 123 0.49 -2.50 -14.68
N MET A 124 1.40 -1.59 -14.32
CA MET A 124 1.59 -0.32 -15.05
C MET A 124 2.05 -0.56 -16.50
N LEU A 125 2.91 -1.57 -16.74
CA LEU A 125 3.30 -1.97 -18.09
C LEU A 125 2.10 -2.45 -18.92
N LEU A 126 1.25 -3.30 -18.35
CA LEU A 126 0.06 -3.80 -19.02
C LEU A 126 -0.94 -2.68 -19.30
N ALA A 127 -1.18 -1.79 -18.33
CA ALA A 127 -2.06 -0.64 -18.52
C ALA A 127 -1.52 0.34 -19.59
N ALA A 128 -0.22 0.66 -19.55
CA ALA A 128 0.42 1.47 -20.59
C ALA A 128 0.27 0.83 -21.98
N GLN A 129 0.55 -0.47 -22.12
CA GLN A 129 0.38 -1.19 -23.38
C GLN A 129 -1.09 -1.20 -23.85
N HIS A 130 -2.05 -1.33 -22.93
CA HIS A 130 -3.47 -1.26 -23.25
C HIS A 130 -3.88 0.12 -23.80
N LEU A 131 -3.29 1.18 -23.25
CA LEU A 131 -3.50 2.56 -23.67
C LEU A 131 -2.73 2.94 -24.95
N GLY A 132 -1.91 2.02 -25.49
CA GLY A 132 -1.14 2.23 -26.71
C GLY A 132 0.25 2.83 -26.50
N ASP A 133 0.71 2.97 -25.25
CA ASP A 133 2.07 3.42 -24.95
C ASP A 133 3.10 2.35 -25.25
N ALA A 134 4.29 2.79 -25.68
CA ALA A 134 5.44 1.90 -25.77
C ALA A 134 5.86 1.43 -24.36
N PRO A 135 6.16 0.14 -24.15
CA PRO A 135 6.58 -0.38 -22.85
C PRO A 135 7.78 0.34 -22.23
N ALA A 136 8.66 0.94 -23.03
CA ALA A 136 9.80 1.70 -22.52
C ALA A 136 9.41 3.02 -21.83
N ASN A 137 8.22 3.56 -22.12
CA ASN A 137 7.79 4.88 -21.68
C ASN A 137 6.85 4.85 -20.47
N TYR A 138 6.45 3.68 -19.97
CA TYR A 138 5.40 3.54 -18.96
C TYR A 138 5.68 4.24 -17.61
N LEU A 139 6.93 4.60 -17.35
CA LEU A 139 7.34 5.38 -16.16
C LEU A 139 7.51 6.88 -16.44
N HIS A 140 7.48 7.29 -17.71
CA HIS A 140 7.54 8.70 -18.06
C HIS A 140 6.27 9.38 -17.54
N THR A 141 6.44 10.53 -16.91
CA THR A 141 5.34 11.30 -16.31
C THR A 141 4.28 11.69 -17.34
N GLU A 142 4.66 11.80 -18.61
CA GLU A 142 3.75 12.14 -19.72
C GLU A 142 3.07 10.92 -20.36
N SER A 143 3.40 9.69 -19.94
CA SER A 143 2.72 8.49 -20.46
C SER A 143 1.25 8.46 -20.01
N CYS A 144 0.38 7.85 -20.80
CA CYS A 144 -1.04 7.77 -20.51
C CYS A 144 -1.29 7.08 -19.16
N GLU A 145 -0.52 6.04 -18.84
CA GLU A 145 -0.59 5.36 -17.56
C GLU A 145 -0.23 6.28 -16.38
N GLN A 146 0.88 7.03 -16.45
CA GLN A 146 1.27 7.90 -15.34
C GLN A 146 0.35 9.11 -15.18
N GLN A 147 -0.22 9.63 -16.27
CA GLN A 147 -1.25 10.67 -16.22
C GLN A 147 -2.55 10.13 -15.59
N ALA A 148 -2.96 8.91 -15.93
CA ALA A 148 -4.12 8.27 -15.31
C ALA A 148 -3.90 8.02 -13.82
N VAL A 149 -2.71 7.56 -13.42
CA VAL A 149 -2.33 7.39 -12.01
C VAL A 149 -2.35 8.73 -11.26
N PHE A 150 -1.80 9.80 -11.86
CA PHE A 150 -1.83 11.13 -11.25
C PHE A 150 -3.26 11.61 -11.01
N GLY A 151 -4.12 11.52 -12.03
CA GLY A 151 -5.53 11.92 -11.93
C GLY A 151 -6.29 11.11 -10.87
N ALA A 152 -6.15 9.78 -10.89
CA ALA A 152 -6.80 8.91 -9.92
C ALA A 152 -6.36 9.21 -8.48
N VAL A 153 -5.06 9.43 -8.24
CA VAL A 153 -4.58 9.79 -6.89
C VAL A 153 -5.10 11.17 -6.49
N ALA A 154 -5.01 12.18 -7.37
CA ALA A 154 -5.43 13.54 -7.07
C ALA A 154 -6.92 13.62 -6.74
N ASP A 155 -7.76 12.94 -7.53
CA ASP A 155 -9.21 12.86 -7.32
C ASP A 155 -9.53 12.19 -5.98
N MET A 156 -8.90 11.04 -5.72
CA MET A 156 -9.18 10.25 -4.52
C MET A 156 -8.71 10.97 -3.26
N THR A 157 -7.57 11.64 -3.27
CA THR A 157 -7.07 12.36 -2.10
C THR A 157 -7.65 13.77 -1.97
N GLY A 158 -8.19 14.33 -3.04
CA GLY A 158 -8.64 15.73 -3.09
C GLY A 158 -7.50 16.73 -2.90
N ALA A 159 -6.25 16.33 -3.17
CA ALA A 159 -5.05 17.09 -2.85
C ALA A 159 -4.32 17.55 -4.11
N GLU A 160 -3.66 18.71 -4.01
CA GLU A 160 -2.63 19.09 -4.98
C GLU A 160 -1.41 18.18 -4.79
N LEU A 161 -0.97 17.56 -5.88
CA LEU A 161 0.11 16.57 -5.87
C LEU A 161 1.39 17.15 -6.47
N PHE A 162 2.52 16.92 -5.80
CA PHE A 162 3.84 17.21 -6.37
C PHE A 162 4.58 15.91 -6.68
N GLY A 163 4.98 15.73 -7.94
CA GLY A 163 5.65 14.53 -8.42
C GLY A 163 7.14 14.45 -8.04
N ALA A 164 7.60 13.23 -7.74
CA ALA A 164 9.00 12.88 -7.61
C ALA A 164 9.22 11.44 -8.13
N ILE A 165 10.48 10.99 -8.14
CA ILE A 165 10.83 9.62 -8.50
C ILE A 165 11.02 8.79 -7.22
N ASP A 166 10.33 7.66 -7.13
CA ASP A 166 10.45 6.71 -6.02
C ASP A 166 11.68 5.80 -6.16
N GLY A 167 12.07 5.11 -5.09
CA GLY A 167 13.20 4.17 -5.12
C GLY A 167 13.05 3.02 -6.11
N CYS A 168 11.83 2.71 -6.53
CA CYS A 168 11.53 1.73 -7.59
C CYS A 168 11.56 2.30 -9.01
N SER A 169 11.94 3.58 -9.18
CA SER A 169 11.94 4.37 -10.43
C SER A 169 10.58 4.85 -10.95
N ALA A 170 9.46 4.48 -10.31
CA ALA A 170 8.15 5.00 -10.68
C ALA A 170 7.87 6.38 -10.08
N PRO A 171 7.00 7.19 -10.69
CA PRO A 171 6.48 8.40 -10.07
C PRO A 171 5.85 8.13 -8.70
N THR A 172 6.08 9.05 -7.76
CA THR A 172 5.44 9.12 -6.45
C THR A 172 5.06 10.56 -6.13
N PHE A 173 4.12 10.75 -5.21
CA PHE A 173 3.51 12.05 -4.97
C PHE A 173 3.70 12.49 -3.52
N LEU A 174 4.03 13.77 -3.37
CA LEU A 174 3.94 14.50 -2.12
C LEU A 174 2.50 14.97 -1.95
N MET A 175 1.89 14.69 -0.79
CA MET A 175 0.52 15.07 -0.46
C MET A 175 0.34 15.23 1.05
N PRO A 176 -0.67 15.98 1.52
CA PRO A 176 -1.06 16.00 2.94
C PRO A 176 -1.35 14.59 3.47
N LEU A 177 -0.93 14.31 4.71
CA LEU A 177 -1.19 13.00 5.35
C LEU A 177 -2.69 12.74 5.52
N SER A 178 -3.46 13.77 5.85
CA SER A 178 -4.93 13.79 5.88
C SER A 178 -5.52 13.40 4.51
N GLY A 179 -5.00 13.98 3.42
CA GLY A 179 -5.40 13.65 2.05
C GLY A 179 -5.13 12.19 1.68
N LEU A 180 -3.99 11.63 2.10
CA LEU A 180 -3.72 10.20 1.93
C LEU A 180 -4.75 9.34 2.69
N ALA A 181 -5.08 9.70 3.93
CA ALA A 181 -6.12 9.01 4.69
C ALA A 181 -7.49 9.10 3.98
N THR A 182 -7.86 10.26 3.44
CA THR A 182 -9.09 10.46 2.65
C THR A 182 -9.14 9.57 1.42
N GLY A 183 -8.04 9.47 0.66
CA GLY A 183 -7.95 8.60 -0.51
C GLY A 183 -8.18 7.13 -0.14
N ILE A 184 -7.61 6.67 0.97
CA ILE A 184 -7.77 5.30 1.47
C ILE A 184 -9.19 5.05 1.99
N ALA A 185 -9.80 6.02 2.67
CA ALA A 185 -11.19 5.93 3.08
C ALA A 185 -12.13 5.76 1.87
N ARG A 186 -11.94 6.56 0.82
CA ARG A 186 -12.72 6.46 -0.43
C ARG A 186 -12.47 5.15 -1.16
N LEU A 187 -11.23 4.67 -1.17
CA LEU A 187 -10.88 3.37 -1.76
C LEU A 187 -11.62 2.21 -1.07
N CYS A 188 -11.81 2.27 0.25
CA CYS A 188 -12.45 1.19 1.01
C CYS A 188 -13.97 1.32 1.13
N THR A 189 -14.50 2.55 1.02
CA THR A 189 -15.94 2.84 1.09
C THR A 189 -16.34 3.75 -0.08
N PRO A 190 -16.39 3.20 -1.32
CA PRO A 190 -16.51 4.01 -2.54
C PRO A 190 -17.96 4.35 -2.93
N ALA A 191 -18.93 4.20 -2.03
CA ALA A 191 -20.36 4.29 -2.35
C ALA A 191 -20.80 5.66 -2.91
N SER A 192 -20.04 6.72 -2.62
CA SER A 192 -20.27 8.09 -3.11
C SER A 192 -19.53 8.41 -4.42
N LEU A 193 -18.71 7.50 -4.94
CA LEU A 193 -17.96 7.67 -6.18
C LEU A 193 -18.83 7.31 -7.39
N SER A 194 -18.35 7.66 -8.60
CA SER A 194 -18.98 7.19 -9.85
C SER A 194 -19.02 5.66 -9.89
N PRO A 195 -20.05 5.04 -10.49
CA PRO A 195 -20.19 3.57 -10.53
C PRO A 195 -18.95 2.83 -11.02
N GLU A 196 -18.27 3.34 -12.05
CA GLU A 196 -17.07 2.73 -12.63
C GLU A 196 -15.90 2.72 -11.63
N ARG A 197 -15.62 3.87 -11.01
CA ARG A 197 -14.60 4.02 -9.97
C ARG A 197 -14.92 3.21 -8.72
N ALA A 198 -16.20 3.14 -8.34
CA ALA A 198 -16.62 2.34 -7.19
C ALA A 198 -16.37 0.85 -7.42
N ALA A 199 -16.72 0.33 -8.60
CA ALA A 199 -16.43 -1.06 -8.97
C ALA A 199 -14.91 -1.34 -8.99
N ALA A 200 -14.09 -0.41 -9.50
CA ALA A 200 -12.63 -0.54 -9.48
C ALA A 200 -12.08 -0.59 -8.03
N CYS A 201 -12.53 0.32 -7.16
CA CYS A 201 -12.17 0.37 -5.75
C CYS A 201 -12.54 -0.94 -5.02
N GLU A 202 -13.77 -1.41 -5.20
CA GLU A 202 -14.25 -2.67 -4.63
C GLU A 202 -13.42 -3.85 -5.11
N ARG A 203 -13.13 -3.94 -6.41
CA ARG A 203 -12.32 -5.06 -6.93
C ARG A 203 -10.89 -5.03 -6.41
N ILE A 204 -10.25 -3.86 -6.37
CA ILE A 204 -8.88 -3.70 -5.84
C ILE A 204 -8.80 -4.13 -4.37
N THR A 205 -9.72 -3.62 -3.56
CA THR A 205 -9.70 -3.88 -2.12
C THR A 205 -10.11 -5.31 -1.80
N ASN A 206 -11.15 -5.85 -2.46
CA ASN A 206 -11.55 -7.26 -2.34
C ASN A 206 -10.40 -8.20 -2.74
N ALA A 207 -9.73 -7.92 -3.86
CA ALA A 207 -8.56 -8.68 -4.28
C ALA A 207 -7.46 -8.69 -3.21
N ALA A 208 -7.14 -7.52 -2.66
CA ALA A 208 -6.11 -7.38 -1.63
C ALA A 208 -6.46 -8.13 -0.33
N VAL A 209 -7.68 -7.96 0.19
CA VAL A 209 -8.08 -8.56 1.48
C VAL A 209 -8.35 -10.06 1.40
N THR A 210 -8.71 -10.58 0.22
CA THR A 210 -8.86 -12.03 -0.03
C THR A 210 -7.53 -12.71 -0.36
N ASN A 211 -6.55 -11.96 -0.89
CA ASN A 211 -5.20 -12.44 -1.19
C ASN A 211 -4.13 -11.65 -0.41
N PRO A 212 -4.22 -11.54 0.93
CA PRO A 212 -3.37 -10.61 1.70
C PRO A 212 -1.89 -11.01 1.66
N GLU A 213 -1.59 -12.26 1.36
CA GLU A 213 -0.22 -12.74 1.16
C GLU A 213 0.41 -12.19 -0.11
N MET A 214 -0.36 -11.84 -1.15
CA MET A 214 0.20 -11.22 -2.36
C MET A 214 0.68 -9.78 -2.11
N ILE A 215 0.13 -9.12 -1.08
CA ILE A 215 0.43 -7.71 -0.77
C ILE A 215 1.79 -7.56 -0.09
N GLY A 216 2.00 -8.28 1.01
CA GLY A 216 3.23 -8.22 1.80
C GLY A 216 4.05 -9.50 1.66
N GLY A 217 3.42 -10.64 1.92
CA GLY A 217 4.04 -11.96 1.99
C GLY A 217 3.36 -12.81 3.05
N SER A 218 3.73 -14.08 3.16
CA SER A 218 3.09 -15.04 4.05
C SER A 218 3.50 -14.88 5.53
N ARG A 219 4.59 -14.16 5.82
CA ARG A 219 5.17 -14.03 7.18
C ARG A 219 5.85 -12.69 7.43
N GLY A 220 5.79 -12.21 8.67
CA GLY A 220 6.52 -11.01 9.10
C GLY A 220 6.02 -9.71 8.45
N ARG A 221 4.72 -9.67 8.14
CA ARG A 221 4.08 -8.58 7.38
C ARG A 221 2.84 -8.10 8.10
N SER A 222 2.93 -6.93 8.74
CA SER A 222 1.84 -6.38 9.54
C SER A 222 0.59 -6.06 8.71
N ASP A 223 0.77 -5.67 7.44
CA ASP A 223 -0.32 -5.45 6.49
C ASP A 223 -1.08 -6.76 6.20
N THR A 224 -0.36 -7.85 5.91
CA THR A 224 -0.95 -9.18 5.72
C THR A 224 -1.64 -9.69 6.98
N ASP A 225 -0.99 -9.59 8.14
CA ASP A 225 -1.53 -10.10 9.40
C ASP A 225 -2.78 -9.33 9.84
N LEU A 226 -2.82 -8.01 9.64
CA LEU A 226 -3.96 -7.17 9.96
C LEU A 226 -5.19 -7.50 9.08
N MET A 227 -4.99 -7.69 7.77
CA MET A 227 -6.08 -8.11 6.87
C MET A 227 -6.62 -9.49 7.24
N LYS A 228 -5.74 -10.44 7.61
CA LYS A 228 -6.13 -11.78 8.08
C LYS A 228 -6.90 -11.71 9.41
N ALA A 229 -6.38 -10.97 10.39
CA ALA A 229 -6.98 -10.86 11.72
C ALA A 229 -8.40 -10.29 11.69
N THR A 230 -8.70 -9.42 10.73
CA THR A 230 -10.01 -8.77 10.57
C THR A 230 -10.92 -9.45 9.56
N SER A 231 -10.53 -10.63 9.04
CA SER A 231 -11.26 -11.36 8.00
C SER A 231 -11.60 -10.49 6.78
N GLY A 232 -10.66 -9.62 6.41
CA GLY A 232 -10.78 -8.69 5.29
C GLY A 232 -11.71 -7.50 5.49
N ARG A 233 -12.21 -7.25 6.70
CA ARG A 233 -12.96 -6.01 7.01
C ARG A 233 -12.08 -4.76 6.89
N ILE A 234 -10.77 -4.91 7.09
CA ILE A 234 -9.78 -3.85 6.95
C ILE A 234 -8.90 -4.14 5.73
N PHE A 235 -8.68 -3.10 4.92
CA PHE A 235 -7.56 -3.01 3.98
C PHE A 235 -6.37 -2.33 4.66
N ALA A 236 -5.16 -2.87 4.49
CA ALA A 236 -3.96 -2.34 5.10
C ALA A 236 -2.79 -2.35 4.12
N LYS A 237 -1.99 -1.27 4.11
CA LYS A 237 -0.84 -1.17 3.24
C LYS A 237 0.35 -0.48 3.89
N LEU A 238 1.46 -1.22 4.01
CA LEU A 238 2.73 -0.68 4.46
C LEU A 238 3.47 0.07 3.34
N GLY A 239 3.94 1.26 3.67
CA GLY A 239 4.88 2.07 2.90
C GLY A 239 6.31 1.94 3.44
N ALA A 240 7.30 2.26 2.60
CA ALA A 240 8.67 2.47 3.08
C ALA A 240 8.74 3.75 3.92
N GLU A 241 9.83 3.94 4.68
CA GLU A 241 10.09 5.16 5.45
C GLU A 241 8.97 5.52 6.44
N GLY A 242 8.42 4.52 7.15
CA GLY A 242 7.52 4.76 8.29
C GLY A 242 6.07 5.11 7.95
N VAL A 243 5.65 4.94 6.70
CA VAL A 243 4.27 5.22 6.27
C VAL A 243 3.40 3.96 6.38
N PHE A 244 2.20 4.07 6.95
CA PHE A 244 1.19 3.00 6.94
C PHE A 244 -0.20 3.58 6.77
N VAL A 245 -1.03 2.90 5.97
CA VAL A 245 -2.42 3.25 5.76
C VAL A 245 -3.33 2.08 6.04
N VAL A 246 -4.50 2.39 6.59
CA VAL A 246 -5.54 1.42 6.94
C VAL A 246 -6.89 2.02 6.59
N GLY A 247 -7.74 1.28 5.89
CA GLY A 247 -9.12 1.67 5.61
C GLY A 247 -10.10 0.57 6.03
N GLU A 248 -11.24 0.97 6.60
CA GLU A 248 -12.30 0.05 7.01
C GLU A 248 -13.48 0.12 6.04
N HIS A 249 -13.85 -1.04 5.49
CA HIS A 249 -14.91 -1.13 4.47
C HIS A 249 -16.30 -0.64 4.91
N ARG A 250 -16.61 -0.73 6.20
CA ARG A 250 -17.99 -0.58 6.71
C ARG A 250 -18.31 0.80 7.27
N THR A 251 -17.31 1.54 7.73
CA THR A 251 -17.51 2.76 8.53
C THR A 251 -17.06 4.03 7.83
N GLY A 252 -16.35 3.90 6.70
CA GLY A 252 -15.69 5.03 6.05
C GLY A 252 -14.51 5.59 6.83
N LYS A 253 -14.03 4.89 7.88
CA LYS A 253 -12.85 5.30 8.65
C LYS A 253 -11.57 4.87 7.96
N ALA A 254 -10.57 5.74 7.98
CA ALA A 254 -9.21 5.40 7.58
C ALA A 254 -8.16 6.09 8.44
N LEU A 255 -7.01 5.43 8.58
CA LEU A 255 -5.81 5.93 9.24
C LEU A 255 -4.73 6.11 8.18
N ALA A 256 -4.03 7.24 8.22
CA ALA A 256 -2.69 7.38 7.67
C ALA A 256 -1.73 7.82 8.77
N ILE A 257 -0.57 7.19 8.83
CA ILE A 257 0.50 7.49 9.80
C ILE A 257 1.84 7.56 9.08
N ASN A 258 2.68 8.49 9.53
CA ASN A 258 4.09 8.60 9.13
C ASN A 258 4.97 8.81 10.36
N ILE A 259 6.09 8.08 10.44
CA ILE A 259 7.15 8.32 11.43
C ILE A 259 8.35 8.92 10.70
N ASP A 260 8.83 10.08 11.15
CA ASP A 260 9.77 10.95 10.44
C ASP A 260 11.10 10.27 10.11
N ASP A 261 11.57 9.35 10.95
CA ASP A 261 12.83 8.64 10.80
C ASP A 261 12.68 7.24 10.16
N GLY A 262 11.46 6.88 9.73
CA GLY A 262 11.15 5.60 9.12
C GLY A 262 11.31 4.38 10.04
N SER A 263 11.55 4.60 11.35
CA SER A 263 11.84 3.52 12.29
C SER A 263 10.63 2.61 12.51
N PRO A 264 10.80 1.28 12.45
CA PRO A 264 9.74 0.34 12.80
C PRO A 264 9.55 0.22 14.33
N ARG A 265 10.45 0.75 15.16
CA ARG A 265 10.40 0.61 16.62
C ARG A 265 9.19 1.34 17.19
N GLY A 266 8.25 0.59 17.74
CA GLY A 266 7.01 1.14 18.33
C GLY A 266 5.94 1.50 17.31
N PHE A 267 6.28 1.52 16.03
CA PHE A 267 5.39 1.91 14.94
C PHE A 267 4.11 1.06 14.88
N HIS A 268 4.27 -0.27 14.81
CA HIS A 268 3.11 -1.18 14.73
C HIS A 268 2.26 -1.13 16.01
N ALA A 269 2.90 -1.02 17.18
CA ALA A 269 2.19 -0.92 18.45
C ALA A 269 1.38 0.39 18.57
N LEU A 270 1.86 1.48 18.00
CA LEU A 270 1.12 2.75 17.88
C LEU A 270 -0.06 2.59 16.92
N CYS A 271 0.15 1.97 15.75
CA CYS A 271 -0.92 1.74 14.78
C CYS A 271 -2.08 0.92 15.40
N LEU A 272 -1.77 -0.19 16.05
CA LEU A 272 -2.79 -1.05 16.67
C LEU A 272 -3.57 -0.34 17.78
N GLU A 273 -2.88 0.47 18.59
CA GLU A 273 -3.51 1.29 19.63
C GLU A 273 -4.49 2.31 19.04
N ILE A 274 -4.10 3.01 17.97
CA ILE A 274 -4.99 3.97 17.28
C ILE A 274 -6.21 3.24 16.71
N LEU A 275 -6.00 2.14 15.98
CA LEU A 275 -7.09 1.36 15.39
C LEU A 275 -8.06 0.82 16.45
N HIS A 276 -7.56 0.37 17.60
CA HIS A 276 -8.39 -0.11 18.70
C HIS A 276 -9.21 1.02 19.32
N ARG A 277 -8.57 2.16 19.62
CA ARG A 277 -9.22 3.36 20.16
C ARG A 277 -10.37 3.85 19.28
N HIS A 278 -10.18 3.76 17.96
CA HIS A 278 -11.16 4.16 16.95
C HIS A 278 -12.17 3.07 16.59
N GLN A 279 -12.19 1.95 17.32
CA GLN A 279 -13.09 0.82 17.14
C GLN A 279 -12.97 0.13 15.76
N MET A 280 -11.87 0.34 15.06
CA MET A 280 -11.55 -0.38 13.83
C MET A 280 -11.05 -1.80 14.17
N LEU A 281 -10.43 -1.98 15.34
CA LEU A 281 -10.04 -3.29 15.88
C LEU A 281 -10.74 -3.62 17.19
N SER A 282 -11.31 -4.82 17.28
CA SER A 282 -11.82 -5.38 18.53
C SER A 282 -10.71 -5.99 19.39
N ALA A 283 -10.99 -6.18 20.68
CA ALA A 283 -10.05 -6.85 21.59
C ALA A 283 -9.71 -8.29 21.15
N ALA A 284 -10.66 -8.99 20.52
CA ALA A 284 -10.43 -10.34 19.99
C ALA A 284 -9.47 -10.34 18.80
N GLU A 285 -9.57 -9.34 17.92
CA GLU A 285 -8.70 -9.21 16.74
C GLU A 285 -7.29 -8.73 17.08
N LEU A 286 -7.08 -8.14 18.27
CA LEU A 286 -5.75 -7.80 18.76
C LEU A 286 -4.94 -9.03 19.20
N VAL A 287 -5.59 -10.13 19.62
CA VAL A 287 -4.91 -11.35 20.09
C VAL A 287 -3.96 -11.93 19.04
N PRO A 288 -4.37 -12.20 17.78
CA PRO A 288 -3.44 -12.68 16.76
C PRO A 288 -2.37 -11.65 16.36
N LEU A 289 -2.53 -10.38 16.76
CA LEU A 289 -1.61 -9.28 16.47
C LEU A 289 -0.68 -8.93 17.65
N ALA A 290 -0.69 -9.73 18.72
CA ALA A 290 0.03 -9.42 19.95
C ALA A 290 1.55 -9.21 19.77
N SER A 291 2.18 -9.91 18.82
CA SER A 291 3.60 -9.72 18.50
C SER A 291 3.92 -8.33 17.95
N TRP A 292 3.00 -7.75 17.18
CA TRP A 292 3.11 -6.39 16.65
C TRP A 292 2.88 -5.31 17.71
N ALA A 293 2.19 -5.67 18.81
CA ALA A 293 1.95 -4.80 19.95
C ALA A 293 3.05 -4.90 21.02
N ASP A 294 4.02 -5.81 20.90
CA ASP A 294 5.08 -5.96 21.90
C ASP A 294 5.98 -4.72 21.93
N ARG A 295 6.05 -4.10 23.10
CA ARG A 295 6.86 -2.90 23.38
C ARG A 295 8.10 -3.23 24.19
N THR A 296 8.35 -4.50 24.50
CA THR A 296 9.45 -4.95 25.35
C THR A 296 10.76 -4.93 24.59
N ILE A 297 11.80 -4.32 25.18
CA ILE A 297 13.16 -4.34 24.61
C ILE A 297 13.94 -5.44 25.33
N ARG A 298 14.54 -6.35 24.56
CA ARG A 298 15.35 -7.47 25.06
C ARG A 298 16.76 -7.41 24.49
N ASN A 299 17.76 -7.77 25.30
CA ASN A 299 19.13 -7.96 24.82
C ASN A 299 19.28 -9.33 24.13
N ALA A 300 20.50 -9.63 23.65
CA ALA A 300 20.80 -10.91 22.99
C ALA A 300 20.60 -12.15 23.89
N GLU A 301 20.66 -11.99 25.22
CA GLU A 301 20.38 -13.05 26.21
C GLU A 301 18.87 -13.15 26.54
N GLY A 302 18.02 -12.35 25.88
CA GLY A 302 16.57 -12.31 26.11
C GLY A 302 16.15 -11.54 27.37
N THR A 303 17.10 -10.94 28.10
CA THR A 303 16.84 -10.14 29.30
C THR A 303 16.11 -8.86 28.93
N VAL A 304 15.04 -8.53 29.65
CA VAL A 304 14.30 -7.27 29.48
C VAL A 304 15.19 -6.11 29.93
N THR A 305 15.48 -5.20 29.00
CA THR A 305 16.37 -4.04 29.21
C THR A 305 15.62 -2.71 29.14
N GLY A 306 14.37 -2.71 28.68
CA GLY A 306 13.55 -1.52 28.60
C GLY A 306 12.19 -1.77 27.97
N ARG A 307 11.47 -0.67 27.73
CA ARG A 307 10.15 -0.69 27.08
C ARG A 307 9.98 0.56 26.22
N ILE A 308 9.30 0.42 25.09
CA ILE A 308 8.82 1.53 24.26
C ILE A 308 7.57 2.11 24.92
N VAL A 309 7.58 3.41 25.19
CA VAL A 309 6.49 4.15 25.84
C VAL A 309 5.67 4.91 24.82
#